data_AF-A0A4Y2LYW9-F1
#
_entry.id   AF-A0A4Y2LYW9-F1
#
_cell.length_a   1.000
_cell.length_b   1.000
_cell.length_c   1.000
_cell.angle_alpha   90.00
_cell.angle_beta   90.00
_cell.angle_gamma   90.00
#
_symmetry.space_group_name_H-M   'P 1'
#
loop_
_entity.id
_entity.type
_entity.pdbx_description
1 polymer ?
#
loop_
_entity_poly.entity_id
_entity_poly.type
_entity_poly.pdbx_seq_one_letter_code
_entity_poly.pdbx_strand_id
1 'polypeptide(L)'
;MASPLDNSKIITPFIPPLSHIALIQVAVPFFNRFDFRTLKMAFAEIQNGNAKAPDEGTEENDNANYDKAKESLLFIPGLLRERVMEAVASLRYAVSEWQEDHSFILGCGFIACTFFMRTDGIIDGTKTAEKLILNKNFNIKKRFHLACMYCLGDSIRSLWAELEADGRTASFENTHDPFMRFCIRWIRDGSHIPWTQAVREYFTHPRTPSPRASWNRFPRFAYFLPLLRPEERRQFLLSLGTATFEDLLLSLHTMTKQEEEQVLNTNIRSVLLMYLYTWPLQGLFLETAEKVWNYIDPDTFRSVLHTILYLKRVRKYPDYCEIFEGFWKMSPEHFREHAKKWPGKEIDLCLSEIKKRKLSWTNTHQAKKKFISDADCKNVA
;
A
#
# COMPACT_ATOMS: atom_id res chain seq x y z
N MET A 1 25.61 9.78 -3.00
CA MET A 1 25.83 10.34 -1.64
C MET A 1 24.47 10.49 -0.99
N ALA A 2 24.23 9.84 0.14
CA ALA A 2 22.98 10.02 0.88
C ALA A 2 22.98 11.42 1.49
N SER A 3 21.99 12.24 1.14
CA SER A 3 21.72 13.50 1.84
C SER A 3 21.54 13.21 3.33
N PRO A 4 22.03 14.05 4.26
CA PRO A 4 21.70 13.89 5.68
C PRO A 4 20.18 13.88 5.81
N LEU A 5 19.64 12.98 6.63
CA LEU A 5 18.23 12.99 7.00
C LEU A 5 17.91 14.39 7.55
N ASP A 6 17.14 15.15 6.78
CA ASP A 6 16.62 16.42 7.21
C ASP A 6 15.57 16.14 8.30
N ASN A 7 16.02 16.17 9.56
CA ASN A 7 15.20 15.94 10.75
C ASN A 7 14.14 17.04 10.96
N SER A 8 13.99 18.01 10.06
CA SER A 8 12.98 19.06 10.15
C SER A 8 11.61 18.66 9.60
N LYS A 9 11.51 17.55 8.85
CA LYS A 9 10.27 17.01 8.27
C LYS A 9 9.44 16.21 9.28
N ILE A 10 8.12 16.27 9.15
CA ILE A 10 7.19 15.54 10.03
C ILE A 10 7.04 14.10 9.53
N ILE A 11 6.91 13.92 8.22
CA ILE A 11 6.84 12.66 7.50
C ILE A 11 8.27 12.22 7.19
N THR A 12 8.74 11.24 7.93
CA THR A 12 10.07 10.65 7.75
C THR A 12 9.98 9.37 6.92
N PRO A 13 11.00 9.07 6.08
CA PRO A 13 11.04 7.80 5.37
C PRO A 13 11.01 6.63 6.35
N PHE A 14 10.19 5.63 6.06
CA PHE A 14 10.17 4.40 6.85
C PHE A 14 11.49 3.65 6.69
N ILE A 15 12.20 3.48 7.80
CA ILE A 15 13.43 2.68 7.87
C ILE A 15 13.07 1.36 8.56
N PRO A 16 12.88 0.26 7.82
CA PRO A 16 12.52 -1.02 8.41
C PRO A 16 13.66 -1.60 9.26
N PRO A 17 13.37 -2.26 10.39
CA PRO A 17 14.38 -3.02 11.11
C PRO A 17 14.85 -4.22 10.27
N LEU A 18 16.08 -4.71 10.52
CA LEU A 18 16.64 -5.87 9.81
C LEU A 18 15.74 -7.11 9.88
N SER A 19 15.07 -7.31 11.01
CA SER A 19 14.12 -8.40 11.18
C SER A 19 12.90 -8.31 10.25
N HIS A 20 12.45 -7.09 9.92
CA HIS A 20 11.40 -6.86 8.93
C HIS A 20 11.92 -7.13 7.52
N ILE A 21 13.10 -6.61 7.16
CA ILE A 21 13.72 -6.86 5.85
C ILE A 21 13.87 -8.37 5.60
N ALA A 22 14.40 -9.11 6.58
CA ALA A 22 14.52 -10.57 6.50
C ALA A 22 13.16 -11.25 6.35
N LEU A 23 12.14 -10.79 7.07
CA LEU A 23 10.77 -11.29 6.94
C LEU A 23 10.23 -11.09 5.51
N ILE A 24 10.43 -9.91 4.91
CA ILE A 24 10.03 -9.64 3.52
C ILE A 24 10.74 -10.59 2.56
N GLN A 25 12.06 -10.74 2.71
CA GLN A 25 12.86 -11.60 1.84
C GLN A 25 12.40 -13.06 1.87
N VAL A 26 11.91 -13.53 3.01
CA VAL A 26 11.32 -14.87 3.15
C VAL A 26 9.90 -14.91 2.58
N ALA A 27 9.06 -13.92 2.88
CA ALA A 27 7.64 -13.92 2.50
C ALA A 27 7.39 -13.74 0.98
N VAL A 28 8.20 -12.93 0.30
CA VAL A 28 8.02 -12.62 -1.14
C VAL A 28 8.08 -13.88 -2.03
N PRO A 29 9.04 -14.82 -1.85
CA PRO A 29 9.03 -16.10 -2.55
C PRO A 29 7.74 -16.90 -2.34
N PHE A 30 7.21 -16.98 -1.11
CA PHE A 30 5.95 -17.68 -0.86
C PHE A 30 4.78 -17.00 -1.58
N PHE A 31 4.70 -15.67 -1.49
CA PHE A 31 3.68 -14.88 -2.17
C PHE A 31 3.68 -15.10 -3.69
N ASN A 32 4.86 -15.12 -4.33
CA ASN A 32 4.99 -15.25 -5.77
C ASN A 32 4.80 -16.70 -6.27
N ARG A 33 5.09 -17.70 -5.45
CA ARG A 33 5.14 -19.11 -5.87
C ARG A 33 3.84 -19.86 -5.62
N PHE A 34 3.10 -19.51 -4.56
CA PHE A 34 1.95 -20.30 -4.12
C PHE A 34 0.69 -19.44 -4.01
N ASP A 35 -0.45 -20.02 -4.35
CA ASP A 35 -1.72 -19.40 -4.00
C ASP A 35 -1.91 -19.43 -2.47
N PHE A 36 -2.65 -18.44 -1.96
CA PHE A 36 -2.78 -18.27 -0.53
C PHE A 36 -3.69 -19.29 0.13
N ARG A 37 -4.61 -19.92 -0.62
CA ARG A 37 -5.48 -20.96 -0.10
C ARG A 37 -4.65 -22.20 0.20
N THR A 38 -3.79 -22.60 -0.74
CA THR A 38 -2.83 -23.69 -0.57
C THR A 38 -1.90 -23.44 0.61
N LEU A 39 -1.31 -22.24 0.72
CA LEU A 39 -0.47 -21.90 1.88
C LEU A 39 -1.22 -21.97 3.21
N LYS A 40 -2.47 -21.50 3.25
CA LYS A 40 -3.31 -21.57 4.45
C LYS A 40 -3.63 -23.02 4.84
N MET A 41 -3.97 -23.86 3.88
CA MET A 41 -4.27 -25.27 4.12
C MET A 41 -3.02 -26.00 4.64
N ALA A 42 -1.87 -25.83 3.97
CA ALA A 42 -0.61 -26.44 4.38
C ALA A 42 -0.18 -25.96 5.78
N PHE A 43 -0.30 -24.66 6.07
CA PHE A 43 0.01 -24.11 7.38
C PHE A 43 -0.91 -24.66 8.48
N ALA A 44 -2.21 -24.77 8.21
CA ALA A 44 -3.17 -25.33 9.17
C ALA A 44 -2.91 -26.81 9.46
N GLU A 45 -2.50 -27.60 8.47
CA GLU A 45 -2.07 -28.99 8.69
C GLU A 45 -0.84 -29.05 9.60
N ILE A 46 0.19 -28.25 9.31
CA ILE A 46 1.42 -28.19 10.13
C ILE A 46 1.09 -27.83 11.59
N GLN A 47 0.15 -26.92 11.83
CA GLN A 47 -0.26 -26.53 13.18
C GLN A 47 -1.08 -27.62 13.91
N ASN A 48 -1.98 -28.29 13.19
CA ASN A 48 -2.95 -29.20 13.81
C ASN A 48 -2.49 -30.66 13.84
N GLY A 49 -1.39 -31.00 13.16
CA GLY A 49 -0.86 -32.37 13.10
C GLY A 49 -1.76 -33.39 12.38
N ASN A 50 -2.88 -32.96 11.79
CA ASN A 50 -3.86 -33.81 11.14
C ASN A 50 -3.85 -33.61 9.63
N ALA A 51 -3.57 -34.70 8.90
CA ALA A 51 -3.72 -34.77 7.46
C ALA A 51 -5.21 -34.72 7.09
N LYS A 52 -5.71 -33.55 6.69
CA LYS A 52 -6.83 -33.51 5.75
C LYS A 52 -6.23 -33.42 4.37
N ALA A 53 -6.17 -34.57 3.70
CA ALA A 53 -5.95 -34.60 2.26
C ALA A 53 -6.95 -33.64 1.59
N PRO A 54 -6.55 -32.92 0.53
CA PRO A 54 -7.49 -32.12 -0.22
C PRO A 54 -8.60 -33.05 -0.75
N ASP A 55 -9.85 -32.57 -0.79
CA ASP A 55 -11.03 -33.34 -1.22
C ASP A 55 -10.72 -34.14 -2.51
N GLU A 56 -11.24 -35.37 -2.62
CA GLU A 56 -11.02 -36.36 -3.70
C GLU A 56 -11.36 -35.87 -5.13
N GLY A 57 -11.66 -34.58 -5.33
CA GLY A 57 -11.87 -33.92 -6.62
C GLY A 57 -10.82 -32.87 -6.99
N THR A 58 -9.68 -32.78 -6.29
CA THR A 58 -8.59 -31.84 -6.63
C THR A 58 -7.62 -32.45 -7.65
N GLU A 59 -7.26 -31.67 -8.68
CA GLU A 59 -6.38 -32.11 -9.76
C GLU A 59 -4.98 -32.49 -9.23
N GLU A 60 -4.27 -33.43 -9.88
CA GLU A 60 -2.92 -33.88 -9.47
C GLU A 60 -1.92 -32.72 -9.31
N ASN A 61 -2.08 -31.65 -10.10
CA ASN A 61 -1.24 -30.45 -10.04
C ASN A 61 -1.47 -29.62 -8.75
N ASP A 62 -2.70 -29.59 -8.24
CA ASP A 62 -3.03 -28.91 -6.98
C ASP A 62 -2.41 -29.63 -5.79
N ASN A 63 -2.39 -30.96 -5.83
CA ASN A 63 -1.77 -31.79 -4.79
C ASN A 63 -0.24 -31.62 -4.78
N ALA A 64 0.40 -31.57 -5.96
CA ALA A 64 1.85 -31.33 -6.05
C ALA A 64 2.26 -29.91 -5.59
N ASN A 65 1.43 -28.89 -5.82
CA ASN A 65 1.68 -27.53 -5.31
C ASN A 65 1.48 -27.44 -3.79
N TYR A 66 0.49 -28.17 -3.26
CA TYR A 66 0.26 -28.30 -1.83
C TYR A 66 1.47 -28.88 -1.10
N ASP A 67 1.97 -30.03 -1.56
CA ASP A 67 3.12 -30.69 -0.95
C ASP A 67 4.36 -29.79 -0.97
N LYS A 68 4.63 -29.13 -2.10
CA LYS A 68 5.73 -28.15 -2.21
C LYS A 68 5.56 -26.97 -1.26
N ALA A 69 4.34 -26.48 -1.07
CA ALA A 69 4.04 -25.39 -0.15
C ALA A 69 4.31 -25.82 1.30
N LYS A 70 3.85 -27.01 1.67
CA LYS A 70 4.06 -27.63 2.99
C LYS A 70 5.54 -27.84 3.28
N GLU A 71 6.28 -28.46 2.37
CA GLU A 71 7.73 -28.62 2.47
C GLU A 71 8.43 -27.27 2.67
N SER A 72 8.09 -26.28 1.82
CA SER A 72 8.65 -24.93 1.90
C SER A 72 8.39 -24.28 3.27
N LEU A 73 7.19 -24.42 3.83
CA LEU A 73 6.83 -23.90 5.15
C LEU A 73 7.57 -24.62 6.30
N LEU A 74 7.86 -25.92 6.16
CA LEU A 74 8.57 -26.69 7.17
C LEU A 74 10.02 -26.23 7.35
N PHE A 75 10.68 -25.71 6.30
CA PHE A 75 12.00 -25.09 6.39
C PHE A 75 12.03 -23.82 7.24
N ILE A 76 10.89 -23.15 7.42
CA ILE A 76 10.78 -21.99 8.28
C ILE A 76 10.66 -22.45 9.74
N PRO A 77 11.44 -21.90 10.68
CA PRO A 77 11.28 -22.21 12.10
C PRO A 77 9.84 -21.97 12.59
N GLY A 78 9.31 -22.87 13.41
CA GLY A 78 7.90 -22.86 13.82
C GLY A 78 7.41 -21.52 14.38
N LEU A 79 8.23 -20.84 15.20
CA LEU A 79 7.93 -19.53 15.78
C LEU A 79 7.87 -18.38 14.74
N LEU A 80 8.42 -18.58 13.55
CA LEU A 80 8.44 -17.59 12.47
C LEU A 80 7.40 -17.86 11.39
N ARG A 81 6.88 -19.10 11.29
CA ARG A 81 5.89 -19.47 10.26
C ARG A 81 4.66 -18.57 10.28
N GLU A 82 4.13 -18.28 11.48
CA GLU A 82 2.98 -17.39 11.62
C GLU A 82 3.30 -15.99 11.08
N ARG A 83 4.43 -15.40 11.47
CA ARG A 83 4.87 -14.09 10.98
C ARG A 83 5.06 -14.07 9.46
N VAL A 84 5.58 -15.14 8.87
CA VAL A 84 5.72 -15.27 7.41
C VAL A 84 4.33 -15.31 6.76
N MET A 85 3.39 -16.08 7.31
CA MET A 85 2.02 -16.16 6.81
C MET A 85 1.28 -14.82 6.90
N GLU A 86 1.52 -14.07 7.98
CA GLU A 86 1.02 -12.70 8.16
C GLU A 86 1.55 -11.77 7.09
N ALA A 87 2.88 -11.78 6.88
CA ALA A 87 3.51 -10.98 5.84
C ALA A 87 2.99 -11.33 4.44
N VAL A 88 2.84 -12.62 4.12
CA VAL A 88 2.24 -13.06 2.84
C VAL A 88 0.82 -12.53 2.69
N ALA A 89 0.00 -12.59 3.75
CA ALA A 89 -1.35 -12.05 3.74
C ALA A 89 -1.34 -10.53 3.44
N SER A 90 -0.48 -9.78 4.12
CA SER A 90 -0.34 -8.33 3.94
C SER A 90 0.15 -7.96 2.53
N LEU A 91 1.13 -8.68 1.98
CA LEU A 91 1.60 -8.50 0.60
C LEU A 91 0.47 -8.70 -0.42
N ARG A 92 -0.42 -9.67 -0.19
CA ARG A 92 -1.60 -9.87 -1.06
C ARG A 92 -2.56 -8.70 -1.04
N TYR A 93 -2.82 -8.12 0.14
CA TYR A 93 -3.66 -6.93 0.22
C TYR A 93 -3.03 -5.75 -0.50
N ALA A 94 -1.71 -5.53 -0.33
CA ALA A 94 -0.99 -4.49 -1.05
C ALA A 94 -1.12 -4.67 -2.57
N VAL A 95 -0.99 -5.90 -3.06
CA VAL A 95 -1.14 -6.21 -4.49
C VAL A 95 -2.56 -6.00 -4.98
N SER A 96 -3.56 -6.43 -4.21
CA SER A 96 -4.97 -6.19 -4.54
C SER A 96 -5.26 -4.69 -4.65
N GLU A 97 -4.73 -3.89 -3.73
CA GLU A 97 -4.89 -2.45 -3.72
C GLU A 97 -4.22 -1.79 -4.93
N TRP A 98 -2.99 -2.19 -5.24
CA TRP A 98 -2.31 -1.75 -6.45
C TRP A 98 -3.09 -2.14 -7.72
N GLN A 99 -3.67 -3.34 -7.78
CA GLN A 99 -4.49 -3.76 -8.92
C GLN A 99 -5.76 -2.92 -9.07
N GLU A 100 -6.43 -2.59 -7.96
CA GLU A 100 -7.61 -1.71 -7.96
C GLU A 100 -7.26 -0.30 -8.47
N ASP A 101 -6.13 0.26 -8.04
CA ASP A 101 -5.61 1.55 -8.52
C ASP A 101 -5.35 1.57 -10.03
N HIS A 102 -5.07 0.40 -10.62
CA HIS A 102 -4.80 0.24 -12.05
C HIS A 102 -5.96 -0.41 -12.82
N SER A 103 -7.10 -0.67 -12.18
CA SER A 103 -8.25 -1.39 -12.75
C SER A 103 -8.79 -0.72 -14.01
N PHE A 104 -8.72 0.61 -14.10
CA PHE A 104 -9.14 1.35 -15.30
C PHE A 104 -8.32 1.00 -16.55
N ILE A 105 -7.03 0.71 -16.37
CA ILE A 105 -6.12 0.35 -17.47
C ILE A 105 -6.14 -1.16 -17.68
N LEU A 106 -6.02 -1.91 -16.59
CA LEU A 106 -5.74 -3.34 -16.65
C LEU A 106 -7.03 -4.17 -16.71
N GLY A 107 -8.18 -3.59 -16.35
CA GLY A 107 -9.46 -4.26 -16.18
C GLY A 107 -9.67 -4.74 -14.75
N CYS A 108 -10.92 -5.05 -14.40
CA CYS A 108 -11.24 -5.70 -13.13
C CYS A 108 -10.84 -7.18 -13.20
N GLY A 109 -9.94 -7.62 -12.32
CA GLY A 109 -9.53 -9.02 -12.22
C GLY A 109 -8.08 -9.18 -11.78
N PHE A 110 -7.77 -10.36 -11.21
CA PHE A 110 -6.40 -10.66 -10.80
C PHE A 110 -5.50 -10.79 -12.03
N ILE A 111 -4.46 -9.97 -12.08
CA ILE A 111 -3.45 -10.04 -13.12
C ILE A 111 -2.37 -10.98 -12.64
N ALA A 112 -2.20 -12.09 -13.36
CA ALA A 112 -1.04 -12.95 -13.18
C ALA A 112 0.21 -12.21 -13.64
N CYS A 113 0.87 -11.51 -12.73
CA CYS A 113 2.16 -10.87 -12.96
C CYS A 113 3.06 -11.00 -11.73
N THR A 114 4.36 -10.85 -11.98
CA THR A 114 5.35 -10.75 -10.90
C THR A 114 5.32 -9.33 -10.35
N PHE A 115 4.93 -9.20 -9.07
CA PHE A 115 5.01 -7.95 -8.34
C PHE A 115 6.39 -7.80 -7.72
N PHE A 116 6.99 -6.63 -7.88
CA PHE A 116 8.28 -6.31 -7.27
C PHE A 116 8.02 -5.63 -5.94
N MET A 117 8.58 -6.20 -4.87
CA MET A 117 8.51 -5.64 -3.53
C MET A 117 9.84 -5.00 -3.20
N ARG A 118 9.80 -3.82 -2.59
CA ARG A 118 10.94 -3.19 -1.94
C ARG A 118 11.33 -3.98 -0.69
N THR A 119 12.53 -3.71 -0.17
CA THR A 119 13.03 -4.35 1.06
C THR A 119 12.22 -3.97 2.31
N ASP A 120 11.47 -2.89 2.27
CA ASP A 120 10.53 -2.48 3.31
C ASP A 120 9.15 -3.13 3.18
N GLY A 121 8.89 -3.91 2.13
CA GLY A 121 7.62 -4.60 1.91
C GLY A 121 6.57 -3.79 1.15
N ILE A 122 6.88 -2.56 0.76
CA ILE A 122 6.02 -1.75 -0.12
C ILE A 122 6.22 -2.21 -1.57
N ILE A 123 5.16 -2.19 -2.37
CA ILE A 123 5.26 -2.48 -3.81
C ILE A 123 6.17 -1.43 -4.47
N ASP A 124 7.08 -1.89 -5.31
CA ASP A 124 7.79 -1.06 -6.27
C ASP A 124 6.89 -0.91 -7.50
N GLY A 125 5.97 0.07 -7.47
CA GLY A 125 4.98 0.27 -8.52
C GLY A 125 5.64 0.61 -9.85
N THR A 126 6.74 1.35 -9.82
CA THR A 126 7.60 1.66 -10.96
C THR A 126 8.09 0.40 -11.65
N LYS A 127 8.85 -0.43 -10.91
CA LYS A 127 9.47 -1.63 -11.46
C LYS A 127 8.43 -2.66 -11.89
N THR A 128 7.32 -2.73 -11.16
CA THR A 128 6.17 -3.57 -11.51
C THR A 128 5.54 -3.10 -12.83
N ALA A 129 5.30 -1.79 -13.00
CA ALA A 129 4.78 -1.22 -14.23
C ALA A 129 5.74 -1.42 -15.41
N GLU A 130 7.04 -1.18 -15.23
CA GLU A 130 8.06 -1.45 -16.25
C GLU A 130 8.04 -2.90 -16.73
N LYS A 131 7.96 -3.86 -15.79
CA LYS A 131 7.87 -5.29 -16.17
C LYS A 131 6.60 -5.62 -16.94
N LEU A 132 5.46 -5.04 -16.55
CA LEU A 132 4.20 -5.21 -17.26
C LEU A 132 4.23 -4.59 -18.66
N ILE A 133 4.87 -3.44 -18.81
CA ILE A 133 5.08 -2.77 -20.10
C ILE A 133 5.93 -3.62 -21.04
N LEU A 134 6.93 -4.35 -20.52
CA LEU A 134 7.77 -5.24 -21.34
C LEU A 134 7.08 -6.57 -21.69
N ASN A 135 5.94 -6.88 -21.08
CA ASN A 135 5.23 -8.14 -21.32
C ASN A 135 4.39 -8.08 -22.62
N LYS A 136 4.91 -8.66 -23.70
CA LYS A 136 4.25 -8.69 -25.02
C LYS A 136 2.90 -9.43 -25.03
N ASN A 137 2.63 -10.30 -24.05
CA ASN A 137 1.31 -10.95 -23.92
C ASN A 137 0.24 -9.95 -23.51
N PHE A 138 0.63 -8.80 -22.95
CA PHE A 138 -0.29 -7.75 -22.55
C PHE A 138 -0.63 -6.83 -23.72
N ASN A 139 -1.89 -6.42 -23.78
CA ASN A 139 -2.40 -5.55 -24.84
C ASN A 139 -1.55 -4.28 -24.94
N ILE A 140 -1.01 -4.01 -26.13
CA ILE A 140 -0.12 -2.87 -26.40
C ILE A 140 -0.72 -1.51 -25.98
N LYS A 141 -2.04 -1.34 -26.09
CA LYS A 141 -2.71 -0.09 -25.71
C LYS A 141 -2.67 0.12 -24.21
N LYS A 142 -2.85 -0.96 -23.43
CA LYS A 142 -2.73 -0.93 -21.97
C LYS A 142 -1.29 -0.68 -21.55
N ARG A 143 -0.31 -1.30 -22.24
CA ARG A 143 1.13 -1.04 -22.04
C ARG A 143 1.45 0.44 -22.28
N PHE A 144 0.96 1.02 -23.37
CA PHE A 144 1.15 2.44 -23.68
C PHE A 144 0.53 3.35 -22.62
N HIS A 145 -0.69 3.03 -22.16
CA HIS A 145 -1.34 3.80 -21.10
C HIS A 145 -0.55 3.75 -19.78
N LEU A 146 -0.07 2.56 -19.38
CA LEU A 146 0.82 2.43 -18.21
C LEU A 146 2.09 3.28 -18.36
N ALA A 147 2.73 3.24 -19.53
CA ALA A 147 3.93 4.04 -19.80
C ALA A 147 3.67 5.55 -19.66
N CYS A 148 2.52 6.03 -20.14
CA CYS A 148 2.07 7.41 -19.93
C CYS A 148 1.81 7.72 -18.45
N MET A 149 1.04 6.87 -17.74
CA MET A 149 0.71 7.07 -16.32
C MET A 149 1.99 7.21 -15.46
N TYR A 150 2.99 6.37 -15.71
CA TYR A 150 4.28 6.38 -15.00
C TYR A 150 5.33 7.32 -15.62
N CYS A 151 4.97 8.13 -16.61
CA CYS A 151 5.87 9.08 -17.28
C CYS A 151 7.18 8.47 -17.83
N LEU A 152 7.10 7.25 -18.38
CA LEU A 152 8.27 6.51 -18.87
C LEU A 152 8.56 6.84 -20.34
N GLY A 153 9.24 7.97 -20.59
CA GLY A 153 9.45 8.56 -21.91
C GLY A 153 10.00 7.61 -22.99
N ASP A 154 10.98 6.76 -22.65
CA ASP A 154 11.56 5.81 -23.60
C ASP A 154 10.55 4.73 -24.00
N SER A 155 9.83 4.18 -23.02
CA SER A 155 8.75 3.21 -23.23
C SER A 155 7.61 3.81 -24.06
N ILE A 156 7.24 5.07 -23.79
CA ILE A 156 6.24 5.82 -24.55
C ILE A 156 6.62 5.87 -26.03
N ARG A 157 7.86 6.26 -26.36
CA ARG A 157 8.35 6.30 -27.75
C ARG A 157 8.34 4.93 -28.40
N SER A 158 8.89 3.91 -27.74
CA SER A 158 8.99 2.56 -28.33
C SER A 158 7.62 1.93 -28.59
N LEU A 159 6.66 2.09 -27.65
CA LEU A 159 5.32 1.51 -27.78
C LEU A 159 4.48 2.23 -28.82
N TRP A 160 4.68 3.54 -28.99
CA TRP A 160 4.00 4.29 -30.05
C TRP A 160 4.45 3.85 -31.44
N ALA A 161 5.76 3.65 -31.64
CA ALA A 161 6.27 3.12 -32.91
C ALA A 161 5.70 1.73 -33.23
N GLU A 162 5.58 0.84 -32.23
CA GLU A 162 4.93 -0.47 -32.37
C GLU A 162 3.42 -0.32 -32.69
N LEU A 163 2.71 0.61 -32.05
CA LEU A 163 1.30 0.92 -32.35
C LEU A 163 1.09 1.43 -33.78
N GLU A 164 1.97 2.30 -34.27
CA GLU A 164 1.94 2.83 -35.64
C GLU A 164 2.21 1.75 -36.67
N ALA A 165 3.23 0.93 -36.45
CA ALA A 165 3.55 -0.21 -37.32
C ALA A 165 2.38 -1.20 -37.43
N ASP A 166 1.64 -1.39 -36.34
CA ASP A 166 0.48 -2.29 -36.29
C ASP A 166 -0.84 -1.64 -36.78
N GLY A 167 -0.84 -0.34 -37.12
CA GLY A 167 -2.06 0.39 -37.50
C GLY A 167 -3.09 0.53 -36.36
N ARG A 168 -2.67 0.45 -35.09
CA ARG A 168 -3.56 0.41 -33.91
C ARG A 168 -3.72 1.76 -33.20
N THR A 169 -3.35 2.86 -33.84
CA THR A 169 -3.36 4.23 -33.28
C THR A 169 -4.75 4.88 -33.24
N ALA A 170 -5.70 4.43 -34.07
CA ALA A 170 -7.03 5.03 -34.21
C ALA A 170 -7.79 5.19 -32.86
N SER A 171 -7.61 4.26 -31.91
CA SER A 171 -8.27 4.37 -30.59
C SER A 171 -7.78 5.53 -29.74
N PHE A 172 -6.64 6.13 -30.09
CA PHE A 172 -6.05 7.24 -29.35
C PHE A 172 -6.37 8.61 -29.96
N GLU A 173 -6.92 8.67 -31.17
CA GLU A 173 -7.25 9.93 -31.86
C GLU A 173 -8.26 10.77 -31.07
N ASN A 174 -9.21 10.11 -30.41
CA ASN A 174 -10.26 10.74 -29.61
C ASN A 174 -10.08 10.54 -28.10
N THR A 175 -8.84 10.33 -27.64
CA THR A 175 -8.63 10.17 -26.19
C THR A 175 -8.99 11.45 -25.44
N HIS A 176 -9.81 11.29 -24.40
CA HIS A 176 -10.20 12.37 -23.49
C HIS A 176 -9.15 12.61 -22.40
N ASP A 177 -8.14 11.74 -22.31
CA ASP A 177 -7.02 11.89 -21.39
C ASP A 177 -6.08 13.00 -21.89
N PRO A 178 -6.00 14.14 -21.17
CA PRO A 178 -5.17 15.27 -21.59
C PRO A 178 -3.68 14.95 -21.59
N PHE A 179 -3.19 14.16 -20.64
CA PHE A 179 -1.78 13.83 -20.56
C PHE A 179 -1.40 12.83 -21.65
N MET A 180 -2.26 11.85 -21.92
CA MET A 180 -2.02 10.93 -23.05
C MET A 180 -2.01 11.66 -24.39
N ARG A 181 -2.91 12.65 -24.59
CA ARG A 181 -2.85 13.53 -25.79
C ARG A 181 -1.54 14.28 -25.87
N PHE A 182 -1.04 14.79 -24.75
CA PHE A 182 0.27 15.43 -24.69
C PHE A 182 1.39 14.46 -25.08
N CYS A 183 1.42 13.25 -24.53
CA CYS A 183 2.41 12.22 -24.86
C CYS A 183 2.42 11.93 -26.37
N ILE A 184 1.24 11.76 -26.98
CA ILE A 184 1.09 11.50 -28.41
C ILE A 184 1.59 12.67 -29.25
N ARG A 185 1.27 13.91 -28.87
CA ARG A 185 1.76 15.11 -29.56
C ARG A 185 3.29 15.20 -29.50
N TRP A 186 3.87 15.01 -28.32
CA TRP A 186 5.33 15.01 -28.15
C TRP A 186 6.03 13.98 -29.04
N ILE A 187 5.42 12.81 -29.26
CA ILE A 187 5.96 11.80 -30.19
C ILE A 187 5.81 12.25 -31.65
N ARG A 188 4.61 12.72 -32.03
CA ARG A 188 4.31 13.17 -33.42
C ARG A 188 5.15 14.37 -33.85
N ASP A 189 5.48 15.24 -32.92
CA ASP A 189 6.36 16.40 -33.15
C ASP A 189 7.85 16.00 -33.16
N GLY A 190 8.15 14.72 -33.38
CA GLY A 190 9.52 14.20 -33.54
C GLY A 190 10.29 14.02 -32.23
N SER A 191 9.67 14.24 -31.07
CA SER A 191 10.33 14.18 -29.75
C SER A 191 11.62 15.01 -29.68
N HIS A 192 11.67 16.14 -30.41
CA HIS A 192 12.86 16.99 -30.52
C HIS A 192 13.27 17.60 -29.17
N ILE A 193 12.30 17.81 -28.28
CA ILE A 193 12.53 18.27 -26.91
C ILE A 193 12.71 17.05 -26.00
N PRO A 194 13.75 17.02 -25.14
CA PRO A 194 13.92 15.94 -24.16
C PRO A 194 12.66 15.74 -23.31
N TRP A 195 12.32 14.48 -23.00
CA TRP A 195 11.10 14.13 -22.28
C TRP A 195 10.91 14.92 -20.97
N THR A 196 11.98 15.06 -20.18
CA THR A 196 11.94 15.79 -18.90
C THR A 196 11.58 17.26 -19.07
N GLN A 197 12.09 17.90 -20.12
CA GLN A 197 11.76 19.29 -20.47
C GLN A 197 10.31 19.39 -20.94
N ALA A 198 9.88 18.49 -21.84
CA ALA A 198 8.51 18.49 -22.35
C ALA A 198 7.47 18.31 -21.22
N VAL A 199 7.74 17.40 -20.28
CA VAL A 199 6.87 17.16 -19.12
C VAL A 199 6.79 18.40 -18.22
N ARG A 200 7.91 19.06 -17.96
CA ARG A 200 7.92 20.31 -17.18
C ARG A 200 7.14 21.41 -17.88
N GLU A 201 7.33 21.59 -19.18
CA GLU A 201 6.58 22.57 -19.98
C GLU A 201 5.08 22.29 -19.95
N TYR A 202 4.68 21.02 -20.05
CA TYR A 202 3.28 20.63 -19.90
C TYR A 202 2.72 21.07 -18.54
N PHE A 203 3.35 20.69 -17.42
CA PHE A 203 2.80 20.99 -16.09
C PHE A 203 2.91 22.44 -15.65
N THR A 204 3.81 23.22 -16.23
CA THR A 204 3.89 24.67 -15.96
C THR A 204 2.90 25.47 -16.81
N HIS A 205 2.23 24.84 -17.78
CA HIS A 205 1.33 25.56 -18.67
C HIS A 205 0.02 25.97 -17.96
N PRO A 206 -0.44 27.24 -18.09
CA PRO A 206 -1.63 27.74 -17.38
C PRO A 206 -2.94 27.01 -17.72
N ARG A 207 -3.00 26.32 -18.86
CA ARG A 207 -4.18 25.56 -19.31
C ARG A 207 -4.10 24.07 -18.95
N THR A 208 -3.13 23.67 -18.14
CA THR A 208 -3.04 22.27 -17.69
C THR A 208 -4.29 21.93 -16.90
N PRO A 209 -5.02 20.86 -17.25
CA PRO A 209 -6.21 20.46 -16.52
C PRO A 209 -5.88 20.24 -15.05
N SER A 210 -6.70 20.80 -14.16
CA SER A 210 -6.57 20.53 -12.73
C SER A 210 -6.72 19.03 -12.49
N PRO A 211 -5.86 18.39 -11.68
CA PRO A 211 -5.98 16.96 -11.39
C PRO A 211 -7.32 16.60 -10.73
N ARG A 212 -7.99 17.56 -10.08
CA ARG A 212 -9.33 17.39 -9.47
C ARG A 212 -10.41 16.95 -10.46
N ALA A 213 -10.24 17.21 -11.76
CA ALA A 213 -11.24 16.87 -12.79
C ALA A 213 -11.15 15.43 -13.29
N SER A 214 -10.10 14.68 -12.94
CA SER A 214 -9.82 13.37 -13.52
C SER A 214 -9.32 12.37 -12.48
N TRP A 215 -10.24 11.90 -11.63
CA TRP A 215 -10.07 10.70 -10.83
C TRP A 215 -9.60 9.56 -11.76
N ASN A 216 -8.34 9.12 -11.62
CA ASN A 216 -7.69 8.00 -12.33
C ASN A 216 -7.06 8.25 -13.72
N ARG A 217 -6.90 9.51 -14.17
CA ARG A 217 -6.19 9.81 -15.45
C ARG A 217 -5.05 10.83 -15.33
N PHE A 218 -4.63 11.13 -14.11
CA PHE A 218 -3.47 11.98 -13.90
C PHE A 218 -2.20 11.12 -13.81
N PRO A 219 -1.10 11.52 -14.46
CA PRO A 219 0.17 10.85 -14.28
C PRO A 219 0.64 10.93 -12.82
N ARG A 220 1.48 9.98 -12.44
CA ARG A 220 1.99 9.82 -11.07
C ARG A 220 2.75 11.07 -10.61
N PHE A 221 2.30 11.66 -9.50
CA PHE A 221 2.89 12.87 -8.91
C PHE A 221 4.37 12.69 -8.57
N ALA A 222 4.74 11.52 -8.05
CA ALA A 222 6.11 11.19 -7.67
C ALA A 222 7.12 11.33 -8.83
N TYR A 223 6.65 11.29 -10.07
CA TYR A 223 7.51 11.36 -11.25
C TYR A 223 7.71 12.78 -11.76
N PHE A 224 6.63 13.57 -11.85
CA PHE A 224 6.75 14.91 -12.42
C PHE A 224 7.07 15.96 -11.37
N LEU A 225 6.67 15.80 -10.11
CA LEU A 225 6.96 16.78 -9.06
C LEU A 225 8.46 17.07 -8.92
N PRO A 226 9.38 16.07 -8.92
CA PRO A 226 10.81 16.32 -8.86
C PRO A 226 11.35 17.17 -10.02
N LEU A 227 10.67 17.17 -11.18
CA LEU A 227 11.05 17.96 -12.36
C LEU A 227 10.67 19.45 -12.24
N LEU A 228 9.75 19.77 -11.32
CA LEU A 228 9.24 21.11 -11.10
C LEU A 228 10.02 21.85 -10.00
N ARG A 229 10.06 23.18 -10.09
CA ARG A 229 10.52 24.06 -9.01
C ARG A 229 9.47 24.15 -7.89
N PRO A 230 9.84 24.43 -6.62
CA PRO A 230 8.88 24.56 -5.52
C PRO A 230 7.70 25.50 -5.82
N GLU A 231 7.93 26.61 -6.50
CA GLU A 231 6.88 27.58 -6.87
C GLU A 231 5.88 26.97 -7.87
N GLU A 232 6.37 26.14 -8.80
CA GLU A 232 5.60 25.43 -9.82
C GLU A 232 4.81 24.26 -9.20
N ARG A 233 5.30 23.66 -8.12
CA ARG A 233 4.64 22.53 -7.42
C ARG A 233 3.39 22.95 -6.65
N ARG A 234 3.32 24.20 -6.19
CA ARG A 234 2.25 24.71 -5.30
C ARG A 234 0.83 24.43 -5.79
N GLN A 235 0.60 24.51 -7.11
CA GLN A 235 -0.72 24.24 -7.71
C GLN A 235 -1.15 22.77 -7.63
N PHE A 236 -0.20 21.84 -7.49
CA PHE A 236 -0.45 20.40 -7.44
C PHE A 236 -0.67 19.88 -6.02
N LEU A 237 -0.17 20.58 -4.99
CA LEU A 237 -0.26 20.15 -3.60
C LEU A 237 -1.70 19.91 -3.14
N LEU A 238 -2.63 20.76 -3.57
CA LEU A 238 -4.07 20.62 -3.29
C LEU A 238 -4.72 19.39 -3.94
N SER A 239 -4.06 18.80 -4.93
CA SER A 239 -4.57 17.66 -5.67
C SER A 239 -3.95 16.33 -5.20
N LEU A 240 -2.96 16.37 -4.32
CA LEU A 240 -2.38 15.15 -3.75
C LEU A 240 -3.36 14.36 -2.90
N GLY A 241 -4.44 14.98 -2.44
CA GLY A 241 -5.55 14.26 -1.79
C GLY A 241 -6.18 13.18 -2.68
N THR A 242 -6.00 13.27 -4.00
CA THR A 242 -6.48 12.28 -4.99
C THR A 242 -5.39 11.33 -5.50
N ALA A 243 -4.15 11.48 -5.03
CA ALA A 243 -3.08 10.56 -5.38
C ALA A 243 -3.33 9.20 -4.70
N THR A 244 -2.91 8.12 -5.34
CA THR A 244 -2.84 6.82 -4.66
C THR A 244 -1.88 6.88 -3.49
N PHE A 245 -2.03 6.02 -2.49
CA PHE A 245 -1.18 6.09 -1.30
C PHE A 245 0.31 5.89 -1.59
N GLU A 246 0.68 5.02 -2.53
CA GLU A 246 2.09 4.86 -2.97
C GLU A 246 2.64 6.19 -3.54
N ASP A 247 1.89 6.79 -4.47
CA ASP A 247 2.26 8.04 -5.14
C ASP A 247 2.30 9.24 -4.17
N LEU A 248 1.39 9.30 -3.19
CA LEU A 248 1.40 10.26 -2.10
C LEU A 248 2.66 10.10 -1.22
N LEU A 249 2.97 8.87 -0.81
CA LEU A 249 4.15 8.57 0.01
C LEU A 249 5.45 9.01 -0.68
N LEU A 250 5.63 8.60 -1.94
CA LEU A 250 6.80 8.94 -2.73
C LEU A 250 6.90 10.46 -2.95
N SER A 251 5.77 11.12 -3.20
CA SER A 251 5.72 12.59 -3.35
C SER A 251 6.18 13.29 -2.06
N LEU A 252 5.64 12.91 -0.90
CA LEU A 252 5.99 13.50 0.41
C LEU A 252 7.49 13.39 0.72
N HIS A 253 8.14 12.28 0.34
CA HIS A 253 9.59 12.14 0.54
C HIS A 253 10.41 13.17 -0.24
N THR A 254 9.93 13.62 -1.41
CA THR A 254 10.63 14.58 -2.28
C THR A 254 10.32 16.05 -1.97
N MET A 255 9.30 16.32 -1.17
CA MET A 255 8.84 17.67 -0.85
C MET A 255 9.78 18.43 0.08
N THR A 256 9.67 19.75 0.08
CA THR A 256 10.23 20.59 1.14
C THR A 256 9.31 20.57 2.37
N LYS A 257 9.83 20.97 3.54
CA LYS A 257 9.03 21.09 4.76
C LYS A 257 7.81 22.01 4.59
N GLN A 258 7.96 23.12 3.86
CA GLN A 258 6.86 24.06 3.64
C GLN A 258 5.75 23.45 2.78
N GLU A 259 6.12 22.68 1.75
CA GLU A 259 5.15 21.96 0.90
C GLU A 259 4.42 20.88 1.71
N GLU A 260 5.16 20.16 2.57
CA GLU A 260 4.62 19.16 3.48
C GLU A 260 3.58 19.75 4.44
N GLU A 261 3.89 20.87 5.11
CA GLU A 261 2.94 21.58 5.97
C GLU A 261 1.68 22.02 5.20
N GLN A 262 1.83 22.47 3.95
CA GLN A 262 0.68 22.81 3.11
C GLN A 262 -0.18 21.58 2.78
N VAL A 263 0.45 20.43 2.51
CA VAL A 263 -0.27 19.16 2.29
C VAL A 263 -0.97 18.71 3.56
N LEU A 264 -0.35 18.81 4.74
CA LEU A 264 -0.99 18.47 6.01
C LEU A 264 -2.21 19.36 6.26
N ASN A 265 -2.12 20.66 6.04
CA ASN A 265 -3.26 21.57 6.20
C ASN A 265 -4.47 21.26 5.29
N THR A 266 -4.25 20.58 4.16
CA THR A 266 -5.28 20.43 3.12
C THR A 266 -5.71 18.99 2.89
N ASN A 267 -4.84 18.03 3.18
CA ASN A 267 -4.99 16.62 2.85
C ASN A 267 -4.54 15.69 3.99
N ILE A 268 -4.52 16.16 5.25
CA ILE A 268 -4.14 15.33 6.41
C ILE A 268 -4.89 14.00 6.45
N ARG A 269 -6.17 13.98 6.07
CA ARG A 269 -6.96 12.75 5.97
C ARG A 269 -6.26 11.73 5.07
N SER A 270 -5.89 12.12 3.84
CA SER A 270 -5.23 11.21 2.89
C SER A 270 -3.87 10.73 3.41
N VAL A 271 -3.12 11.60 4.11
CA VAL A 271 -1.85 11.22 4.76
C VAL A 271 -2.08 10.18 5.85
N LEU A 272 -3.07 10.35 6.74
CA LEU A 272 -3.37 9.36 7.79
C LEU A 272 -3.88 8.05 7.20
N LEU A 273 -4.72 8.10 6.16
CA LEU A 273 -5.19 6.91 5.47
C LEU A 273 -4.05 6.15 4.79
N MET A 274 -3.08 6.84 4.19
CA MET A 274 -1.89 6.22 3.60
C MET A 274 -1.17 5.32 4.61
N TYR A 275 -0.98 5.76 5.86
CA TYR A 275 -0.38 4.93 6.91
C TYR A 275 -1.24 3.73 7.31
N LEU A 276 -2.57 3.83 7.23
CA LEU A 276 -3.48 2.74 7.58
C LEU A 276 -3.59 1.67 6.48
N TYR A 277 -3.52 2.06 5.21
CA TYR A 277 -3.68 1.16 4.07
C TYR A 277 -2.35 0.57 3.60
N THR A 278 -1.27 1.37 3.56
CA THR A 278 0.02 0.96 3.00
C THR A 278 0.77 0.10 4.00
N TRP A 279 0.81 -1.20 3.77
CA TRP A 279 1.67 -2.06 4.58
C TRP A 279 3.15 -1.86 4.22
N PRO A 280 4.06 -1.73 5.20
CA PRO A 280 3.90 -1.95 6.66
C PRO A 280 3.76 -0.68 7.51
N LEU A 281 3.34 0.45 6.92
CA LEU A 281 3.39 1.76 7.57
C LEU A 281 2.48 1.91 8.79
N GLN A 282 1.56 0.97 9.04
CA GLN A 282 0.65 1.02 10.19
C GLN A 282 1.40 1.11 11.53
N GLY A 283 2.62 0.55 11.62
CA GLY A 283 3.45 0.67 12.82
C GLY A 283 3.89 2.10 13.15
N LEU A 284 3.92 2.99 12.16
CA LEU A 284 4.26 4.41 12.31
C LEU A 284 3.01 5.31 12.47
N PHE A 285 1.81 4.75 12.38
CA PHE A 285 0.58 5.53 12.34
C PHE A 285 0.41 6.38 13.60
N LEU A 286 0.56 5.79 14.80
CA LEU A 286 0.33 6.50 16.06
C LEU A 286 1.37 7.59 16.31
N GLU A 287 2.64 7.30 16.04
CA GLU A 287 3.72 8.30 16.13
C GLU A 287 3.47 9.47 15.18
N THR A 288 3.04 9.18 13.96
CA THR A 288 2.73 10.23 12.98
C THR A 288 1.50 11.02 13.40
N ALA A 289 0.44 10.36 13.86
CA ALA A 289 -0.80 10.98 14.33
C ALA A 289 -0.55 11.96 15.49
N GLU A 290 0.36 11.62 16.41
CA GLU A 290 0.79 12.51 17.49
C GLU A 290 1.45 13.78 16.95
N LYS A 291 2.39 13.65 16.00
CA LYS A 291 3.11 14.81 15.41
C LYS A 291 2.18 15.74 14.63
N VAL A 292 1.16 15.19 13.96
CA VAL A 292 0.25 15.95 13.09
C VAL A 292 -1.08 16.30 13.76
N TRP A 293 -1.20 16.09 15.08
CA TRP A 293 -2.49 16.21 15.78
C TRP A 293 -3.18 17.56 15.56
N ASN A 294 -2.41 18.65 15.52
CA ASN A 294 -2.91 20.01 15.33
C ASN A 294 -3.57 20.26 13.96
N TYR A 295 -3.36 19.37 12.99
CA TYR A 295 -3.99 19.45 11.66
C TYR A 295 -5.31 18.67 11.61
N ILE A 296 -5.65 17.88 12.63
CA ILE A 296 -6.80 16.97 12.63
C ILE A 296 -8.01 17.71 13.22
N ASP A 297 -9.05 17.91 12.41
CA ASP A 297 -10.36 18.38 12.87
C ASP A 297 -11.28 17.21 13.31
N PRO A 298 -12.41 17.46 14.00
CA PRO A 298 -13.32 16.41 14.46
C PRO A 298 -13.87 15.49 13.34
N ASP A 299 -14.10 16.01 12.14
CA ASP A 299 -14.60 15.23 11.01
C ASP A 299 -13.51 14.36 10.39
N THR A 300 -12.30 14.89 10.26
CA THR A 300 -11.11 14.13 9.88
C THR A 300 -10.87 12.98 10.86
N PHE A 301 -10.89 13.26 12.16
CA PHE A 301 -10.75 12.25 13.21
C PHE A 301 -11.80 11.14 13.09
N ARG A 302 -13.07 11.52 12.95
CA ARG A 302 -14.19 10.57 12.76
C ARG A 302 -13.98 9.71 11.52
N SER A 303 -13.57 10.31 10.40
CA SER A 303 -13.33 9.59 9.15
C SER A 303 -12.19 8.57 9.27
N VAL A 304 -11.09 8.94 9.93
CA VAL A 304 -9.95 8.05 10.17
C VAL A 304 -10.36 6.91 11.11
N LEU A 305 -11.10 7.19 12.18
CA LEU A 305 -11.66 6.17 13.09
C LEU A 305 -12.55 5.16 12.37
N HIS A 306 -13.48 5.64 11.54
CA HIS A 306 -14.33 4.78 10.74
C HIS A 306 -13.50 3.87 9.82
N THR A 307 -12.43 4.41 9.25
CA THR A 307 -11.51 3.63 8.40
C THR A 307 -10.77 2.56 9.19
N ILE A 308 -10.28 2.86 10.39
CA ILE A 308 -9.66 1.85 11.27
C ILE A 308 -10.67 0.72 11.59
N LEU A 309 -11.92 1.07 11.91
CA LEU A 309 -12.97 0.08 12.19
C LEU A 309 -13.32 -0.76 10.97
N TYR A 310 -13.37 -0.15 9.78
CA TYR A 310 -13.54 -0.86 8.52
C TYR A 310 -12.38 -1.83 8.28
N LEU A 311 -11.14 -1.36 8.38
CA LEU A 311 -9.95 -2.17 8.16
C LEU A 311 -9.85 -3.34 9.15
N LYS A 312 -10.22 -3.13 10.41
CA LYS A 312 -10.36 -4.21 11.40
C LYS A 312 -11.30 -5.33 10.94
N ARG A 313 -12.35 -5.02 10.19
CA ARG A 313 -13.32 -6.02 9.68
C ARG A 313 -12.77 -6.76 8.47
N VAL A 314 -12.12 -6.03 7.56
CA VAL A 314 -11.72 -6.59 6.26
C VAL A 314 -10.29 -7.14 6.24
N ARG A 315 -9.42 -6.72 7.15
CA ARG A 315 -8.01 -7.13 7.27
C ARG A 315 -7.77 -7.75 8.64
N LYS A 316 -7.11 -8.91 8.63
CA LYS A 316 -6.68 -9.60 9.86
C LYS A 316 -5.40 -9.00 10.45
N TYR A 317 -4.54 -8.45 9.58
CA TYR A 317 -3.22 -7.95 9.95
C TYR A 317 -2.96 -6.55 9.34
N PRO A 318 -2.32 -5.63 10.07
CA PRO A 318 -1.95 -5.73 11.51
C PRO A 318 -3.18 -5.66 12.43
N ASP A 319 -2.98 -5.74 13.76
CA ASP A 319 -4.08 -5.62 14.72
C ASP A 319 -4.60 -4.18 14.81
N TYR A 320 -5.62 -3.88 14.03
CA TYR A 320 -6.27 -2.56 14.03
C TYR A 320 -6.96 -2.21 15.37
N CYS A 321 -7.14 -3.15 16.31
CA CYS A 321 -7.60 -2.81 17.66
C CYS A 321 -6.56 -1.97 18.43
N GLU A 322 -5.27 -2.28 18.29
CA GLU A 322 -4.21 -1.54 18.97
C GLU A 322 -4.10 -0.12 18.42
N ILE A 323 -4.15 0.00 17.09
CA ILE A 323 -4.19 1.29 16.38
C ILE A 323 -5.42 2.10 16.81
N PHE A 324 -6.60 1.47 16.84
CA PHE A 324 -7.82 2.10 17.31
C PHE A 324 -7.68 2.61 18.75
N GLU A 325 -7.19 1.77 19.66
CA GLU A 325 -7.05 2.13 21.06
C GLU A 325 -6.09 3.32 21.25
N GLY A 326 -4.92 3.28 20.59
CA GLY A 326 -3.94 4.35 20.66
C GLY A 326 -4.52 5.67 20.14
N PHE A 327 -5.14 5.64 18.96
CA PHE A 327 -5.71 6.82 18.32
C PHE A 327 -6.91 7.39 19.10
N TRP A 328 -7.72 6.53 19.70
CA TRP A 328 -8.82 6.93 20.56
C TRP A 328 -8.35 7.63 21.84
N LYS A 329 -7.29 7.12 22.48
CA LYS A 329 -6.77 7.68 23.74
C LYS A 329 -6.08 9.02 23.57
N MET A 330 -5.36 9.24 22.47
CA MET A 330 -4.72 10.53 22.19
C MET A 330 -5.73 11.66 21.91
N SER A 331 -6.98 11.32 21.57
CA SER A 331 -7.96 12.33 21.18
C SER A 331 -8.50 13.18 22.34
N PRO A 332 -8.84 14.45 22.11
CA PRO A 332 -9.63 15.25 23.06
C PRO A 332 -11.04 14.67 23.26
N GLU A 333 -11.66 14.95 24.42
CA GLU A 333 -13.01 14.43 24.72
C GLU A 333 -14.05 14.90 23.69
N HIS A 334 -14.03 16.17 23.30
CA HIS A 334 -14.99 16.71 22.31
C HIS A 334 -14.88 16.03 20.93
N PHE A 335 -13.71 15.50 20.56
CA PHE A 335 -13.54 14.69 19.36
C PHE A 335 -14.21 13.32 19.50
N ARG A 336 -14.05 12.67 20.67
CA ARG A 336 -14.72 11.40 20.99
C ARG A 336 -16.24 11.53 21.00
N GLU A 337 -16.75 12.59 21.61
CA GLU A 337 -18.17 12.91 21.63
C GLU A 337 -18.71 13.13 20.21
N HIS A 338 -17.98 13.87 19.37
CA HIS A 338 -18.34 14.07 17.96
C HIS A 338 -18.35 12.75 17.19
N ALA A 339 -17.33 11.91 17.33
CA ALA A 339 -17.24 10.62 16.65
C ALA A 339 -18.36 9.63 17.06
N LYS A 340 -18.79 9.66 18.33
CA LYS A 340 -19.88 8.79 18.81
C LYS A 340 -21.24 9.09 18.18
N LYS A 341 -21.45 10.30 17.65
CA LYS A 341 -22.70 10.64 16.94
C LYS A 341 -22.96 9.71 15.76
N TRP A 342 -21.89 9.22 15.09
CA TRP A 342 -21.98 8.29 13.96
C TRP A 342 -20.59 7.72 13.66
N PRO A 343 -20.28 6.41 13.85
CA PRO A 343 -21.10 5.28 14.30
C PRO A 343 -20.79 4.82 15.75
N GLY A 344 -21.50 5.40 16.75
CA GLY A 344 -21.25 5.10 18.17
C GLY A 344 -21.28 3.61 18.55
N LYS A 345 -22.20 2.82 17.99
CA LYS A 345 -22.30 1.37 18.28
C LYS A 345 -21.02 0.61 17.93
N GLU A 346 -20.37 0.94 16.82
CA GLU A 346 -19.19 0.22 16.34
C GLU A 346 -17.96 0.57 17.17
N ILE A 347 -17.86 1.83 17.59
CA ILE A 347 -16.88 2.32 18.55
C ILE A 347 -17.03 1.57 19.88
N ASP A 348 -18.25 1.50 20.42
CA ASP A 348 -18.52 0.84 21.70
C ASP A 348 -18.22 -0.67 21.65
N LEU A 349 -18.54 -1.33 20.54
CA LEU A 349 -18.19 -2.73 20.29
C LEU A 349 -16.68 -2.94 20.28
N CYS A 350 -15.93 -2.08 19.58
CA CYS A 350 -14.47 -2.15 19.52
C CYS A 350 -13.84 -1.94 20.91
N LEU A 351 -14.30 -0.93 21.65
CA LEU A 351 -13.84 -0.66 23.02
C LEU A 351 -14.14 -1.82 23.97
N SER A 352 -15.31 -2.45 23.83
CA SER A 352 -15.69 -3.61 24.63
C SER A 352 -14.82 -4.82 24.31
N GLU A 353 -14.51 -5.05 23.04
CA GLU A 353 -13.59 -6.11 22.59
C GLU A 353 -12.18 -5.89 23.16
N ILE A 354 -11.65 -4.68 23.09
CA ILE A 354 -10.35 -4.31 23.67
C ILE A 354 -10.33 -4.59 25.18
N LYS A 355 -11.38 -4.19 25.92
CA LYS A 355 -11.50 -4.48 27.36
C LYS A 355 -11.48 -5.98 27.66
N LYS A 356 -12.22 -6.78 26.88
CA LYS A 356 -12.25 -8.25 27.03
C LYS A 356 -10.87 -8.89 26.77
N ARG A 357 -10.17 -8.45 25.72
CA ARG A 357 -8.81 -8.93 25.40
C ARG A 357 -7.84 -8.67 26.56
N LYS A 358 -7.90 -7.48 27.17
CA LYS A 358 -7.08 -7.13 28.33
C LYS A 358 -7.38 -8.00 29.54
N LEU A 359 -8.66 -8.22 29.85
CA LEU A 359 -9.08 -9.07 30.96
C LEU A 359 -8.61 -10.53 30.79
N SER A 360 -8.72 -11.06 29.57
CA SER A 360 -8.25 -12.40 29.23
C SER A 360 -6.73 -12.53 29.38
N TRP A 361 -5.97 -11.54 28.90
CA TRP A 361 -4.53 -11.51 29.04
C TRP A 361 -4.07 -11.44 30.50
N THR A 362 -4.70 -10.57 31.31
CA THR A 362 -4.41 -10.48 32.76
C THR A 362 -4.71 -11.78 33.49
N ASN A 363 -5.84 -12.43 33.18
CA ASN A 363 -6.22 -13.72 33.78
C ASN A 363 -5.24 -14.83 33.40
N THR A 364 -4.79 -14.85 32.13
CA THR A 364 -3.83 -15.85 31.64
C THR A 364 -2.44 -15.65 32.27
N HIS A 365 -1.98 -14.40 32.44
CA HIS A 365 -0.72 -14.10 33.13
C HIS A 365 -0.78 -14.39 34.64
N GLN A 366 -1.92 -14.12 35.29
CA GLN A 366 -2.13 -14.50 36.68
C GLN A 366 -2.18 -16.03 36.85
N ALA A 367 -2.82 -16.76 35.95
CA ALA A 367 -2.84 -18.21 35.94
C ALA A 367 -1.44 -18.80 35.71
N LYS A 368 -0.65 -18.24 34.78
CA LYS A 368 0.76 -18.64 34.57
C LYS A 368 1.65 -18.34 35.78
N LYS A 369 1.50 -17.18 36.43
CA LYS A 369 2.22 -16.85 37.67
C LYS A 369 1.88 -17.81 38.82
N LYS A 370 0.59 -18.18 38.94
CA LYS A 370 0.14 -19.16 39.95
C LYS A 370 0.66 -20.56 39.67
N PHE A 371 0.70 -20.97 38.39
CA PHE A 371 1.32 -22.24 37.98
C PHE A 371 2.82 -22.31 38.29
N ILE A 372 3.55 -21.19 38.10
CA ILE A 372 4.97 -21.11 38.42
C ILE A 372 5.19 -21.13 39.95
N SER A 373 4.38 -20.40 40.73
CA SER A 373 4.48 -20.45 42.20
C SER A 373 4.13 -21.81 42.79
N ASP A 374 3.16 -22.51 42.20
CA ASP A 374 2.75 -23.85 42.64
C ASP A 374 3.76 -24.94 42.22
N ALA A 375 4.56 -24.69 41.18
CA ALA A 375 5.67 -25.55 40.77
C ALA A 375 6.92 -25.34 41.66
N ASP A 376 7.19 -24.10 42.08
CA ASP A 376 8.30 -23.80 43.01
C ASP A 376 8.03 -24.32 44.43
N CYS A 377 6.78 -24.35 44.88
CA CYS A 377 6.38 -24.97 46.15
C CYS A 377 6.46 -26.52 46.14
N LYS A 378 6.55 -27.17 44.98
CA LYS A 378 6.68 -28.64 44.88
C LYS A 378 8.12 -29.13 44.75
N ASN A 379 9.09 -28.23 44.57
CA ASN A 379 10.52 -28.55 44.55
C ASN A 379 11.22 -28.30 45.90
N VAL A 380 10.44 -28.00 46.95
CA VAL A 380 10.91 -27.90 48.34
C VAL A 380 10.08 -28.86 49.19
N ALA A 381 10.33 -30.16 49.02
CA ALA A 381 9.91 -31.23 49.93
C ALA A 381 10.88 -32.40 49.83
#